data_AF-A0A1F6UI86-F1
#
_entry.id   AF-A0A1F6UI86-F1
#
_cell.length_a   1.000
_cell.length_b   1.000
_cell.length_c   1.000
_cell.angle_alpha   90.00
_cell.angle_beta   90.00
_cell.angle_gamma   90.00
#
_symmetry.space_group_name_H-M   'P 1'
#
loop_
_entity.id
_entity.type
_entity.pdbx_description
1 polymer ?
#
loop_
_entity_poly.entity_id
_entity_poly.type
_entity_poly.pdbx_seq_one_letter_code
_entity_poly.pdbx_strand_id
1 'polypeptide(L)'
;MSAPRWRTLAAQGAMPQRLLWASTGTKDPAYSDVKYVEALIGPDTVNTLPPQTLAAYRQHGQPALRLETGLDMAQAMPAALSELGIDLENAAAQLEEEGVQKFIDAYDGLLATLGQWRARKRE
;
A
#
# COMPACT_ATOMS: atom_id res chain seq x y z
N MET A 1 -16.27 4.40 -10.61
CA MET A 1 -16.56 3.82 -11.94
C MET A 1 -18.02 3.97 -12.38
N SER A 2 -18.94 4.46 -11.54
CA SER A 2 -20.36 4.56 -11.89
C SER A 2 -20.73 5.80 -12.72
N ALA A 3 -19.84 6.80 -12.78
CA ALA A 3 -20.11 8.07 -13.46
C ALA A 3 -20.31 7.91 -14.98
N PRO A 4 -21.23 8.66 -15.63
CA PRO A 4 -21.51 8.57 -17.06
C PRO A 4 -20.27 8.70 -17.94
N ARG A 5 -19.36 9.64 -17.61
CA ARG A 5 -18.09 9.84 -18.32
C ARG A 5 -17.24 8.56 -18.37
N TRP A 6 -17.18 7.82 -17.27
CA TRP A 6 -16.43 6.56 -17.20
C TRP A 6 -17.09 5.46 -18.05
N ARG A 7 -18.42 5.35 -18.01
CA ARG A 7 -19.16 4.34 -18.78
C ARG A 7 -18.92 4.47 -20.28
N THR A 8 -18.86 5.71 -20.81
CA THR A 8 -18.52 5.95 -22.21
C THR A 8 -17.12 5.44 -22.57
N LEU A 9 -16.12 5.68 -21.71
CA LEU A 9 -14.76 5.19 -21.92
C LEU A 9 -14.69 3.66 -21.84
N ALA A 10 -15.36 3.06 -20.85
CA ALA A 10 -15.40 1.62 -20.67
C ALA A 10 -16.05 0.91 -21.88
N ALA A 11 -17.11 1.50 -22.45
CA ALA A 11 -17.75 0.99 -23.68
C ALA A 11 -16.80 1.02 -24.90
N GLN A 12 -15.75 1.82 -24.86
CA GLN A 12 -14.69 1.88 -25.89
C GLN A 12 -13.46 1.03 -25.51
N GLY A 13 -13.56 0.19 -24.47
CA GLY A 13 -12.48 -0.72 -24.05
C GLY A 13 -11.50 -0.13 -23.04
N ALA A 14 -11.78 1.04 -22.46
CA ALA A 14 -10.94 1.57 -21.39
C ALA A 14 -10.96 0.65 -20.15
N MET A 15 -9.77 0.33 -19.65
CA MET A 15 -9.61 -0.47 -18.43
C MET A 15 -9.48 0.44 -17.21
N PRO A 16 -10.08 0.07 -16.07
CA PRO A 16 -9.96 0.87 -14.87
C PRO A 16 -8.58 0.82 -14.25
N GLN A 17 -8.22 1.91 -13.60
CA GLN A 17 -7.16 1.90 -12.61
C GLN A 17 -7.65 1.11 -11.39
N ARG A 18 -6.95 0.02 -11.08
CA ARG A 18 -7.20 -0.78 -9.88
C ARG A 18 -6.43 -0.19 -8.71
N LEU A 19 -7.05 -0.18 -7.54
CA LEU A 19 -6.37 0.19 -6.32
C LEU A 19 -5.34 -0.89 -5.98
N LEU A 20 -4.12 -0.47 -5.67
CA LEU A 20 -3.04 -1.36 -5.24
C LEU A 20 -2.69 -1.04 -3.79
N TRP A 21 -2.87 -2.02 -2.91
CA TRP A 21 -2.44 -1.96 -1.51
C TRP A 21 -0.95 -2.32 -1.44
N ALA A 22 -0.14 -1.38 -0.94
CA ALA A 22 1.29 -1.56 -0.73
C ALA A 22 1.66 -1.46 0.76
N SER A 23 2.86 -1.91 1.12
CA SER A 23 3.35 -1.91 2.49
C SER A 23 2.46 -2.69 3.49
N THR A 24 1.83 -3.76 3.02
CA THR A 24 0.84 -4.57 3.76
C THR A 24 1.47 -5.68 4.63
N GLY A 25 2.79 -5.67 4.81
CA GLY A 25 3.44 -6.51 5.80
C GLY A 25 3.29 -5.89 7.19
N THR A 26 2.68 -6.61 8.13
CA THR A 26 2.50 -6.17 9.53
C THR A 26 3.84 -5.79 10.18
N LYS A 27 3.89 -4.63 10.83
CA LYS A 27 5.12 -4.10 11.46
C LYS A 27 5.19 -4.33 12.96
N ASP A 28 4.04 -4.45 13.61
CA ASP A 28 3.92 -4.66 15.05
C ASP A 28 3.58 -6.14 15.33
N PRO A 29 4.44 -6.87 16.07
CA PRO A 29 4.26 -8.30 16.33
C PRO A 29 3.05 -8.62 17.20
N ALA A 30 2.41 -7.63 17.85
CA ALA A 30 1.16 -7.84 18.57
C ALA A 30 -0.03 -8.12 17.65
N TYR A 31 0.10 -7.80 16.35
CA TYR A 31 -0.91 -8.09 15.35
C TYR A 31 -0.56 -9.32 14.53
N SER A 32 -1.60 -9.95 13.95
CA SER A 32 -1.43 -10.99 12.94
C SER A 32 -0.53 -10.52 11.79
N ASP A 33 0.41 -11.36 11.37
CA ASP A 33 1.31 -11.15 10.23
C ASP A 33 0.58 -11.09 8.87
N VAL A 34 -0.71 -11.46 8.83
CA VAL A 34 -1.60 -11.36 7.66
C VAL A 34 -2.71 -10.31 7.82
N LYS A 35 -2.70 -9.52 8.91
CA LYS A 35 -3.73 -8.51 9.26
C LYS A 35 -4.21 -7.69 8.06
N TYR A 36 -3.28 -7.05 7.36
CA TYR A 36 -3.63 -6.17 6.25
C TYR A 36 -4.06 -6.94 4.99
N VAL A 37 -3.49 -8.13 4.75
CA VAL A 37 -3.84 -8.93 3.58
C VAL A 37 -5.29 -9.36 3.65
N GLU A 38 -5.71 -9.92 4.78
CA GLU A 38 -7.08 -10.43 4.95
C GLU A 38 -8.14 -9.34 4.96
N ALA A 39 -7.86 -8.20 5.59
CA ALA A 39 -8.80 -7.10 5.72
C ALA A 39 -9.08 -6.39 4.38
N LEU A 40 -8.12 -6.40 3.45
CA LEU A 40 -8.17 -5.60 2.21
C LEU A 40 -8.58 -6.41 0.97
N ILE A 41 -9.06 -7.63 1.15
CA ILE A 41 -9.56 -8.46 0.04
C ILE A 41 -10.90 -7.90 -0.46
N GLY A 42 -10.91 -7.44 -1.72
CA GLY A 42 -12.08 -6.94 -2.41
C GLY A 42 -11.92 -6.98 -3.94
N PRO A 43 -13.02 -6.88 -4.70
CA PRO A 43 -12.99 -6.91 -6.16
C PRO A 43 -12.17 -5.74 -6.74
N ASP A 44 -11.59 -5.95 -7.91
CA ASP A 44 -10.86 -4.91 -8.67
C ASP A 44 -9.70 -4.23 -7.91
N THR A 45 -9.11 -4.95 -6.95
CA THR A 45 -7.92 -4.52 -6.22
C THR A 45 -6.73 -5.42 -6.45
N VAL A 46 -5.54 -4.91 -6.14
CA VAL A 46 -4.29 -5.65 -6.11
C VAL A 46 -3.66 -5.45 -4.73
N ASN A 47 -2.96 -6.47 -4.21
CA ASN A 47 -2.13 -6.31 -3.02
C ASN A 47 -0.71 -6.76 -3.37
N THR A 48 0.28 -5.89 -3.19
CA THR A 48 1.70 -6.25 -3.38
C THR A 48 2.29 -6.69 -2.05
N LEU A 49 2.83 -7.91 -2.02
CA LEU A 49 3.25 -8.57 -0.79
C LEU A 49 4.76 -8.85 -0.83
N PRO A 50 5.49 -8.57 0.26
CA PRO A 50 6.82 -9.12 0.41
C PRO A 50 6.75 -10.66 0.52
N PRO A 51 7.80 -11.41 0.12
CA PRO A 51 7.79 -12.87 0.13
C PRO A 51 7.39 -13.49 1.48
N GLN A 52 7.78 -12.86 2.59
CA GLN A 52 7.49 -13.34 3.95
C GLN A 52 5.98 -13.26 4.27
N THR A 53 5.33 -12.14 3.94
CA THR A 53 3.88 -11.97 4.13
C THR A 53 3.10 -12.91 3.21
N LEU A 54 3.56 -13.12 1.97
CA LEU A 54 2.95 -14.12 1.08
C LEU A 54 3.09 -15.55 1.63
N ALA A 55 4.24 -15.90 2.21
CA ALA A 55 4.45 -17.20 2.84
C ALA A 55 3.53 -17.40 4.05
N ALA A 56 3.41 -16.41 4.93
CA ALA A 56 2.48 -16.42 6.06
C ALA A 56 1.03 -16.61 5.60
N TYR A 57 0.59 -15.83 4.62
CA TYR A 57 -0.76 -15.95 4.07
C TYR A 57 -1.02 -17.31 3.42
N ARG A 58 -0.03 -17.91 2.75
CA ARG A 58 -0.16 -19.27 2.22
C ARG A 58 -0.29 -20.34 3.29
N GLN A 59 0.35 -20.14 4.44
CA GLN A 59 0.34 -21.10 5.53
C GLN A 59 -0.99 -21.09 6.29
N HIS A 60 -1.52 -19.90 6.58
CA HIS A 60 -2.63 -19.77 7.53
C HIS A 60 -3.67 -18.69 7.19
N GLY A 61 -3.56 -18.05 6.02
CA GLY A 61 -4.51 -17.03 5.59
C GLY A 61 -5.89 -17.60 5.22
N GLN A 62 -6.91 -16.76 5.37
CA GLN A 62 -8.32 -17.08 5.13
C GLN A 62 -8.89 -16.18 4.03
N PRO A 63 -9.03 -16.67 2.79
CA PRO A 63 -9.57 -15.88 1.70
C PRO A 63 -11.07 -15.62 1.89
N ALA A 64 -11.43 -14.36 2.12
CA ALA A 64 -12.82 -13.89 2.16
C ALA A 64 -12.89 -12.41 1.79
N LEU A 65 -14.01 -11.98 1.20
CA LEU A 65 -14.24 -10.56 0.90
C LEU A 65 -14.48 -9.81 2.22
N ARG A 66 -13.53 -8.94 2.60
CA ARG A 66 -13.60 -8.18 3.85
C ARG A 66 -13.47 -6.66 3.67
N LEU A 67 -13.12 -6.20 2.46
CA LEU A 67 -12.89 -4.78 2.20
C LEU A 67 -14.11 -3.90 2.57
N GLU A 68 -15.32 -4.44 2.41
CA GLU A 68 -16.58 -3.74 2.74
C GLU A 68 -17.11 -4.07 4.15
N THR A 69 -16.34 -4.77 4.98
CA THR A 69 -16.75 -5.05 6.36
C THR A 69 -16.53 -3.82 7.24
N GLY A 70 -17.55 -3.39 7.98
CA GLY A 70 -17.43 -2.30 8.96
C GLY A 70 -17.31 -0.91 8.35
N LEU A 71 -17.91 -0.67 7.18
CA LEU A 71 -17.84 0.62 6.48
C LEU A 71 -18.30 1.81 7.33
N ASP A 72 -19.34 1.66 8.15
CA ASP A 72 -19.82 2.75 9.02
C ASP A 72 -18.72 3.22 9.99
N MET A 73 -17.98 2.27 10.59
CA MET A 73 -16.86 2.58 11.47
C MET A 73 -15.70 3.19 10.69
N ALA A 74 -15.40 2.67 9.50
CA ALA A 74 -14.34 3.21 8.64
C ALA A 74 -14.66 4.66 8.21
N GLN A 75 -15.92 4.97 7.93
CA GLN A 75 -16.39 6.31 7.57
C GLN A 75 -16.38 7.28 8.75
N ALA A 76 -16.62 6.80 9.97
CA ALA A 76 -16.56 7.61 11.19
C ALA A 76 -15.12 7.89 11.66
N MET A 77 -14.15 7.05 11.28
CA MET A 77 -12.78 7.11 11.79
C MET A 77 -12.08 8.46 11.56
N PRO A 78 -12.15 9.10 10.37
CA PRO A 78 -11.51 10.40 10.16
C PRO A 78 -11.99 11.48 11.13
N ALA A 79 -13.31 11.53 11.42
CA ALA A 79 -13.86 12.49 12.37
C ALA A 79 -13.38 12.20 13.80
N ALA A 80 -13.40 10.94 14.23
CA ALA A 80 -12.91 10.53 15.54
C ALA A 80 -11.41 10.85 15.74
N LEU A 81 -10.59 10.67 14.70
CA LEU A 81 -9.17 11.05 14.73
C LEU A 81 -8.99 12.56 14.85
N SER A 82 -9.79 13.34 14.12
CA SER A 82 -9.76 14.80 14.20
C SER A 82 -10.15 15.33 15.58
N GLU A 83 -11.14 14.73 16.25
CA GLU A 83 -11.52 15.06 17.63
C GLU A 83 -10.38 14.82 18.64
N LEU A 84 -9.48 13.87 18.35
CA LEU A 84 -8.28 13.60 19.12
C LEU A 84 -7.09 14.50 18.72
N GLY A 85 -7.29 15.44 17.81
CA GLY A 85 -6.25 16.33 17.30
C GLY A 85 -5.32 15.69 16.25
N ILE A 86 -5.72 14.55 15.67
CA ILE A 86 -4.95 13.88 14.62
C ILE A 86 -5.45 14.36 13.25
N ASP A 87 -4.59 15.10 12.56
CA ASP A 87 -4.84 15.56 11.19
C ASP A 87 -4.34 14.54 10.17
N LEU A 88 -5.27 13.86 9.50
CA LEU A 88 -4.96 12.85 8.50
C LEU A 88 -4.33 13.43 7.22
N GLU A 89 -4.68 14.66 6.82
CA GLU A 89 -4.14 15.29 5.62
C GLU A 89 -2.67 15.67 5.85
N ASN A 90 -2.38 16.24 7.02
CA ASN A 90 -1.01 16.53 7.42
C ASN A 90 -0.17 15.25 7.55
N ALA A 91 -0.71 14.21 8.21
CA ALA A 91 -0.03 12.93 8.30
C ALA A 91 0.23 12.30 6.91
N ALA A 92 -0.72 12.41 5.98
CA ALA A 92 -0.54 11.93 4.61
C ALA A 92 0.56 12.70 3.87
N ALA A 93 0.57 14.03 3.96
CA ALA A 93 1.61 14.87 3.34
C ALA A 93 3.00 14.58 3.90
N GLN A 94 3.11 14.44 5.23
CA GLN A 94 4.36 14.06 5.88
C GLN A 94 4.85 12.68 5.40
N LEU A 95 3.96 11.68 5.36
CA LEU A 95 4.31 10.33 4.90
C LEU A 95 4.73 10.30 3.43
N GLU A 96 4.15 11.17 2.59
CA GLU A 96 4.56 11.32 1.19
C GLU A 96 6.00 11.87 1.10
N GLU A 97 6.30 12.97 1.81
CA GLU A 97 7.64 13.57 1.82
C GLU A 97 8.70 12.61 2.33
N GLU A 98 8.46 11.97 3.48
CA GLU A 98 9.34 10.95 4.04
C GLU A 98 9.48 9.74 3.11
N GLY A 99 8.40 9.38 2.42
CA GLY A 99 8.38 8.33 1.41
C GLY A 99 9.32 8.65 0.25
N VAL A 100 9.21 9.84 -0.33
CA VAL A 100 10.10 10.31 -1.40
C VAL A 100 11.56 10.29 -0.95
N GLN A 101 11.84 10.81 0.25
CA GLN A 101 13.21 10.83 0.77
C GLN A 101 13.80 9.42 0.92
N LYS A 102 13.03 8.45 1.44
CA LYS A 102 13.48 7.05 1.56
C LYS A 102 13.85 6.43 0.20
N PHE A 103 13.17 6.83 -0.88
CA PHE A 103 13.51 6.37 -2.22
C PHE A 103 14.78 7.05 -2.76
N ILE A 104 14.96 8.34 -2.51
CA ILE A 104 16.18 9.09 -2.88
C ILE A 104 17.40 8.45 -2.20
N ASP A 105 17.34 8.24 -0.89
CA ASP A 105 18.44 7.67 -0.11
C ASP A 105 18.83 6.27 -0.61
N ALA A 106 17.83 5.42 -0.90
CA ALA A 106 18.06 4.08 -1.44
C ALA A 106 18.71 4.12 -2.84
N TYR A 107 18.31 5.08 -3.67
CA TYR A 107 18.86 5.25 -5.02
C TYR A 107 20.30 5.78 -4.99
N ASP A 108 20.60 6.76 -4.12
CA ASP A 108 21.96 7.27 -3.93
C ASP A 108 22.91 6.18 -3.41
N GLY A 109 22.42 5.35 -2.48
CA GLY A 109 23.16 4.16 -2.01
C GLY A 109 23.48 3.17 -3.13
N LEU A 110 22.54 2.94 -4.05
CA LEU A 110 22.75 2.11 -5.23
C LEU A 110 23.85 2.71 -6.15
N LEU A 111 23.77 4.01 -6.44
CA LEU A 111 24.77 4.68 -7.29
C LEU A 111 26.17 4.67 -6.67
N ALA A 112 26.28 4.91 -5.35
CA ALA A 112 27.54 4.82 -4.64
C ALA A 112 28.16 3.42 -4.74
N THR A 113 27.33 2.38 -4.56
CA THR A 113 27.76 0.98 -4.68
C THR A 113 28.30 0.67 -6.08
N LEU A 114 27.59 1.13 -7.13
CA LEU A 114 28.03 0.97 -8.52
C LEU A 114 29.33 1.73 -8.81
N GLY A 115 29.49 2.93 -8.24
CA GLY A 115 30.72 3.71 -8.34
C GLY A 115 31.93 2.97 -7.76
N GLN A 116 31.79 2.43 -6.56
CA GLN A 116 32.83 1.64 -5.90
C GLN A 116 33.20 0.39 -6.70
N TRP A 117 32.20 -0.32 -7.23
CA TRP A 117 32.43 -1.50 -8.07
C TRP A 117 33.20 -1.16 -9.35
N ARG A 118 32.87 -0.04 -10.00
CA ARG A 118 33.58 0.42 -11.21
C ARG A 118 35.03 0.79 -10.93
N ALA A 119 35.32 1.42 -9.79
CA ALA A 119 36.69 1.76 -9.39
C ALA A 119 37.53 0.49 -9.19
N ARG A 120 37.02 -0.50 -8.43
CA ARG A 120 37.71 -1.78 -8.18
C ARG A 120 37.99 -2.60 -9.44
N LYS A 121 37.17 -2.45 -10.50
CA LYS A 121 37.36 -3.15 -11.77
C LYS A 121 38.38 -2.48 -12.70
N ARG A 122 38.82 -1.25 -12.39
CA ARG A 122 39.81 -0.50 -13.18
C ARG A 122 41.24 -0.64 -12.63
N GLU A 123 41.39 -1.20 -11.43
CA GLU A 123 42.64 -1.64 -10.81
C GLU A 123 42.95 -3.08 -11.25
#